data_AF-A0A0A9WG45-F1
#
_entry.id   AF-A0A0A9WG45-F1
#
_cell.length_a   1.000
_cell.length_b   1.000
_cell.length_c   1.000
_cell.angle_alpha   90.00
_cell.angle_beta   90.00
_cell.angle_gamma   90.00
#
_symmetry.space_group_name_H-M   'P 1'
#
loop_
_entity.id
_entity.type
_entity.pdbx_description
1 polymer ?
#
loop_
_entity_poly.entity_id
_entity_poly.type
_entity_poly.pdbx_seq_one_letter_code
_entity_poly.pdbx_strand_id
1 'polypeptide(L)'
;MPKDRRGHAKLSKGVLEMKFMQRTKNRMRAEKEAEESRTMYEKDISKGMQNAVMTQRPVELRPERPMPIRQKDYGRQIAAIYENEVELIRERGVQGADTPGPIDDPLTILRSVADHVSAAAWVESPCVRNTCADGGILALYEVTRWIPTYQQIVIERDELLQRRAEWEEERKELKELREMRERWAEERNELIARMDQIRASYAVTPPPVDEPLSARTSGTERLPIPSVDDMGTQSSGGCELLELTGLFPLSGAR
;
A
#
# COMPACT_ATOMS: atom_id res chain seq x y z
N MET A 1 39.46 23.28 103.29
CA MET A 1 39.38 23.76 101.89
C MET A 1 37.93 23.95 101.51
N PRO A 2 37.49 25.15 101.05
CA PRO A 2 36.12 25.35 100.61
C PRO A 2 35.85 24.60 99.29
N LYS A 3 34.86 23.70 99.29
CA LYS A 3 34.39 23.01 98.08
C LYS A 3 33.30 23.84 97.37
N ASP A 4 33.02 23.54 96.11
CA ASP A 4 31.92 24.17 95.38
C ASP A 4 30.65 23.29 95.38
N ARG A 5 29.50 23.86 95.00
CA ARG A 5 28.17 23.20 94.95
C ARG A 5 28.08 21.98 94.02
N ARG A 6 29.17 21.61 93.33
CA ARG A 6 29.29 20.41 92.48
C ARG A 6 30.45 19.49 92.90
N GLY A 7 30.76 19.43 94.20
CA GLY A 7 31.63 18.40 94.81
C GLY A 7 33.15 18.54 94.58
N HIS A 8 33.58 19.25 93.53
CA HIS A 8 35.00 19.42 93.21
C HIS A 8 35.73 20.32 94.22
N ALA A 9 37.00 19.97 94.47
CA ALA A 9 37.90 20.80 95.27
C ALA A 9 38.27 22.07 94.51
N LYS A 10 38.07 23.25 95.11
CA LYS A 10 38.47 24.53 94.52
C LYS A 10 40.00 24.60 94.44
N LEU A 11 40.53 24.73 93.23
CA LEU A 11 41.96 24.95 92.99
C LEU A 11 42.38 26.30 93.56
N SER A 12 43.60 26.42 94.08
CA SER A 12 44.13 27.72 94.52
C SER A 12 44.30 28.68 93.33
N LYS A 13 44.22 29.99 93.59
CA LYS A 13 44.26 31.03 92.55
C LYS A 13 45.46 30.87 91.59
N GLY A 14 46.66 30.63 92.14
CA GLY A 14 47.87 30.40 91.34
C GLY A 14 47.84 29.11 90.51
N VAL A 15 47.18 28.04 90.97
CA VAL A 15 47.01 26.81 90.17
C VAL A 15 46.02 27.02 89.03
N LEU A 16 44.99 27.85 89.23
CA LEU A 16 44.04 28.23 88.18
C LEU A 16 44.73 29.07 87.09
N GLU A 17 45.54 30.04 87.50
CA GLU A 17 46.33 30.90 86.62
C GLU A 17 47.39 30.12 85.84
N MET A 18 48.11 29.20 86.49
CA MET A 18 49.04 28.27 85.83
C MET A 18 48.32 27.38 84.80
N LYS A 19 47.11 26.87 85.09
CA LYS A 19 46.31 26.12 84.12
C LYS A 19 45.78 26.98 82.98
N PHE A 20 45.49 28.25 83.21
CA PHE A 20 45.12 29.19 82.14
C PHE A 20 46.32 29.42 81.19
N MET A 21 47.50 29.72 81.75
CA MET A 21 48.74 29.87 80.98
C MET A 21 49.15 28.60 80.22
N GLN A 22 48.93 27.41 80.80
CA GLN A 22 49.17 26.14 80.11
C GLN A 22 48.19 25.94 78.94
N ARG A 23 46.92 26.35 79.08
CA ARG A 23 45.92 26.27 78.01
C ARG A 23 46.21 27.25 76.87
N THR A 24 46.58 28.49 77.16
CA THR A 24 47.00 29.44 76.11
C THR A 24 48.27 28.96 75.42
N LYS A 25 49.28 28.46 76.16
CA LYS A 25 50.50 27.88 75.56
C LYS A 25 50.21 26.68 74.66
N ASN A 26 49.30 25.79 75.05
CA ASN A 26 48.89 24.66 74.23
C ASN A 26 48.10 25.11 72.98
N ARG A 27 47.22 26.13 73.12
CA ARG A 27 46.47 26.70 71.97
C ARG A 27 47.42 27.31 70.93
N MET A 28 48.38 28.13 71.35
CA MET A 28 49.36 28.74 70.45
C MET A 28 50.22 27.70 69.71
N ARG A 29 50.51 26.55 70.34
CA ARG A 29 51.22 25.44 69.68
C ARG A 29 50.36 24.76 68.61
N ALA A 30 49.11 24.42 68.95
CA ALA A 30 48.19 23.79 68.00
C ALA A 30 47.85 24.71 66.82
N GLU A 31 47.76 26.02 67.04
CA GLU A 31 47.55 27.03 66.00
C GLU A 31 48.76 27.11 65.05
N LYS A 32 49.99 27.14 65.59
CA LYS A 32 51.22 27.09 64.78
C LYS A 32 51.36 25.80 63.98
N GLU A 33 51.04 24.65 64.57
CA GLU A 33 51.07 23.34 63.89
C GLU A 33 50.01 23.23 62.78
N ALA A 34 48.82 23.80 62.98
CA ALA A 34 47.78 23.89 61.96
C ALA A 34 48.18 24.84 60.81
N GLU A 35 48.86 25.94 61.10
CA GLU A 35 49.37 26.88 60.10
C GLU A 35 50.54 26.26 59.30
N GLU A 36 51.48 25.61 59.97
CA GLU A 36 52.54 24.82 59.32
C GLU A 36 51.95 23.74 58.41
N SER A 37 50.95 23.00 58.89
CA SER A 37 50.22 21.98 58.09
C SER A 37 49.56 22.59 56.85
N ARG A 38 48.85 23.72 56.98
CA ARG A 38 48.25 24.44 55.83
C ARG A 38 49.30 24.81 54.79
N THR A 39 50.43 25.39 55.21
CA THR A 39 51.49 25.77 54.26
C THR A 39 52.17 24.58 53.59
N MET A 40 52.17 23.39 54.21
CA MET A 40 52.64 22.16 53.59
C MET A 40 51.67 21.69 52.51
N TYR A 41 50.38 21.55 52.83
CA TYR A 41 49.37 21.13 51.86
C TYR A 41 49.25 22.09 50.67
N GLU A 42 49.32 23.41 50.89
CA GLU A 42 49.28 24.42 49.83
C GLU A 42 50.49 24.32 48.87
N LYS A 43 51.69 24.06 49.42
CA LYS A 43 52.91 23.84 48.61
C LYS A 43 52.82 22.54 47.80
N ASP A 44 52.26 21.48 48.36
CA ASP A 44 52.18 20.19 47.67
C ASP A 44 51.09 20.18 46.59
N ILE A 45 49.97 20.87 46.79
CA ILE A 45 48.98 21.17 45.74
C ILE A 45 49.62 21.98 44.61
N SER A 46 50.35 23.06 44.96
CA SER A 46 51.02 23.93 43.98
C SER A 46 52.07 23.18 43.15
N LYS A 47 52.89 22.33 43.79
CA LYS A 47 53.84 21.44 43.10
C LYS A 47 53.14 20.40 42.23
N GLY A 48 52.03 19.82 42.71
CA GLY A 48 51.21 18.88 41.94
C GLY A 48 50.70 19.51 40.65
N MET A 49 50.17 20.74 40.73
CA MET A 49 49.72 21.50 39.56
C MET A 49 50.87 21.88 38.62
N GLN A 50 51.99 22.39 39.14
CA GLN A 50 53.16 22.72 38.32
C GLN A 50 53.73 21.48 37.61
N ASN A 51 53.85 20.35 38.31
CA ASN A 51 54.28 19.08 37.71
C ASN A 51 53.28 18.59 36.66
N ALA A 52 51.97 18.74 36.88
CA ALA A 52 50.94 18.38 35.91
C ALA A 52 51.01 19.25 34.64
N VAL A 53 51.27 20.56 34.77
CA VAL A 53 51.47 21.46 33.63
C VAL A 53 52.77 21.13 32.88
N MET A 54 53.85 20.80 33.58
CA MET A 54 55.15 20.46 32.96
C MET A 54 55.20 19.03 32.38
N THR A 55 54.33 18.11 32.82
CA THR A 55 54.21 16.75 32.25
C THR A 55 53.07 16.59 31.24
N GLN A 56 52.19 17.59 31.11
CA GLN A 56 51.36 17.76 29.93
C GLN A 56 52.24 18.11 28.72
N ARG A 57 52.77 17.07 28.08
CA ARG A 57 53.01 17.14 26.63
C ARG A 57 51.72 17.66 25.99
N PRO A 58 51.78 18.57 25.00
CA PRO A 58 50.58 18.93 24.26
C PRO A 58 49.96 17.63 23.75
N VAL A 59 48.72 17.37 24.17
CA VAL A 59 47.93 16.29 23.59
C VAL A 59 47.72 16.72 22.16
N GLU A 60 48.53 16.18 21.25
CA GLU A 60 48.19 16.16 19.84
C GLU A 60 46.82 15.51 19.76
N LEU A 61 45.80 16.35 19.52
CA LEU A 61 44.50 15.93 19.05
C LEU A 61 44.75 15.31 17.67
N ARG A 62 45.21 14.05 17.66
CA ARG A 62 44.97 13.17 16.53
C ARG A 62 43.49 13.31 16.24
N PRO A 63 43.09 13.73 15.03
CA PRO A 63 41.68 13.65 14.68
C PRO A 63 41.29 12.20 14.92
N GLU A 64 40.35 11.96 15.84
CA GLU A 64 39.85 10.60 16.04
C GLU A 64 39.41 10.10 14.67
N ARG A 65 39.86 8.90 14.29
CA ARG A 65 39.24 8.25 13.15
C ARG A 65 37.77 8.16 13.51
N PRO A 66 36.85 8.78 12.75
CA PRO A 66 35.44 8.68 13.08
C PRO A 66 35.11 7.19 13.16
N MET A 67 34.54 6.79 14.30
CA MET A 67 34.06 5.42 14.51
C MET A 67 33.30 5.00 13.25
N PRO A 68 33.57 3.81 12.67
CA PRO A 68 33.00 3.44 11.39
C PRO A 68 31.47 3.46 11.51
N ILE A 69 30.86 4.49 10.93
CA ILE A 69 29.41 4.64 10.87
C ILE A 69 28.94 3.38 10.14
N ARG A 70 28.22 2.51 10.85
CA ARG A 70 27.76 1.23 10.31
C ARG A 70 27.00 1.52 9.03
N GLN A 71 27.57 1.14 7.89
CA GLN A 71 27.08 1.57 6.58
C GLN A 71 25.63 1.09 6.42
N LYS A 72 24.71 2.03 6.36
CA LYS A 72 23.28 1.75 6.21
C LYS A 72 23.03 1.36 4.77
N ASP A 73 22.65 0.11 4.56
CA ASP A 73 22.31 -0.41 3.23
C ASP A 73 20.88 -0.01 2.88
N TYR A 74 20.71 1.26 2.53
CA TYR A 74 19.41 1.82 2.16
C TYR A 74 18.88 1.23 0.85
N GLY A 75 19.76 0.89 -0.10
CA GLY A 75 19.36 0.26 -1.36
C GLY A 75 18.66 -1.09 -1.13
N ARG A 76 19.22 -1.93 -0.24
CA ARG A 76 18.59 -3.20 0.15
C ARG A 76 17.28 -3.02 0.92
N GLN A 77 17.16 -1.95 1.72
CA GLN A 77 15.90 -1.64 2.42
C GLN A 77 14.80 -1.19 1.44
N ILE A 78 15.12 -0.33 0.47
CA ILE A 78 14.20 0.08 -0.61
C ILE A 78 13.73 -1.15 -1.40
N ALA A 79 14.65 -2.02 -1.81
CA ALA A 79 14.30 -3.25 -2.53
C ALA A 79 13.36 -4.16 -1.73
N ALA A 80 13.65 -4.40 -0.44
CA ALA A 80 12.81 -5.23 0.42
C ALA A 80 11.40 -4.64 0.65
N ILE A 81 11.26 -3.31 0.68
CA ILE A 81 9.95 -2.65 0.78
C ILE A 81 9.16 -2.82 -0.52
N TYR A 82 9.80 -2.65 -1.67
CA TYR A 82 9.19 -2.90 -2.97
C TYR A 82 8.71 -4.37 -3.10
N GLU A 83 9.57 -5.33 -2.77
CA GLU A 83 9.25 -6.77 -2.81
C GLU A 83 8.06 -7.12 -1.91
N ASN A 84 8.01 -6.55 -0.70
CA ASN A 84 6.90 -6.76 0.24
C ASN A 84 5.57 -6.19 -0.30
N GLU A 85 5.56 -4.99 -0.86
CA GLU A 85 4.34 -4.39 -1.42
C GLU A 85 3.86 -5.11 -2.70
N VAL A 86 4.77 -5.69 -3.50
CA VAL A 86 4.41 -6.59 -4.62
C VAL A 86 3.66 -7.83 -4.12
N GLU A 87 4.16 -8.51 -3.08
CA GLU A 87 3.47 -9.68 -2.53
C GLU A 87 2.15 -9.29 -1.82
N LEU A 88 2.07 -8.14 -1.14
CA LEU A 88 0.80 -7.64 -0.56
C LEU A 88 -0.27 -7.36 -1.62
N ILE A 89 0.10 -6.82 -2.78
CA ILE A 89 -0.82 -6.64 -3.91
C ILE A 89 -1.25 -8.00 -4.47
N ARG A 90 -0.32 -8.96 -4.59
CA ARG A 90 -0.62 -10.30 -5.05
C ARG A 90 -1.60 -11.03 -4.13
N GLU A 91 -1.40 -10.96 -2.81
CA GLU A 91 -2.31 -11.51 -1.80
C GLU A 91 -3.70 -10.84 -1.86
N ARG A 92 -3.75 -9.53 -2.09
CA ARG A 92 -5.02 -8.79 -2.31
C ARG A 92 -5.72 -9.24 -3.60
N GLY A 93 -4.99 -9.43 -4.70
CA GLY A 93 -5.55 -9.85 -5.98
C GLY A 93 -6.26 -11.21 -5.91
N VAL A 94 -5.78 -12.12 -5.06
CA VAL A 94 -6.47 -13.40 -4.76
C VAL A 94 -7.85 -13.19 -4.13
N GLN A 95 -8.10 -12.06 -3.47
CA GLN A 95 -9.41 -11.71 -2.89
C GLN A 95 -10.37 -11.07 -3.91
N GLY A 96 -9.95 -10.85 -5.16
CA GLY A 96 -10.80 -10.33 -6.24
C GLY A 96 -11.24 -8.87 -6.06
N ALA A 97 -10.52 -8.09 -5.26
CA ALA A 97 -10.78 -6.67 -5.05
C ALA A 97 -9.82 -5.81 -5.88
N ASP A 98 -10.35 -4.81 -6.59
CA ASP A 98 -9.56 -3.83 -7.36
C ASP A 98 -8.51 -3.14 -6.48
N THR A 99 -7.40 -2.73 -7.09
CA THR A 99 -6.30 -2.10 -6.36
C THR A 99 -6.67 -0.66 -5.97
N PRO A 100 -6.67 -0.32 -4.67
CA PRO A 100 -7.01 1.03 -4.24
C PRO A 100 -5.95 2.03 -4.69
N GLY A 101 -6.37 3.25 -4.99
CA GLY A 101 -5.46 4.37 -5.19
C GLY A 101 -4.59 4.62 -3.95
N PRO A 102 -3.33 5.08 -4.13
CA PRO A 102 -2.47 5.45 -3.01
C PRO A 102 -3.03 6.67 -2.26
N ILE A 103 -2.71 6.78 -0.96
CA ILE A 103 -3.41 7.67 -0.01
C ILE A 103 -2.85 9.11 0.01
N ASP A 104 -1.53 9.27 -0.08
CA ASP A 104 -0.86 10.58 0.04
C ASP A 104 -0.73 11.29 -1.34
N ASP A 105 0.30 12.14 -1.53
CA ASP A 105 0.67 12.75 -2.82
C ASP A 105 2.18 12.55 -3.05
N PRO A 106 2.61 11.93 -4.17
CA PRO A 106 4.01 11.54 -4.32
C PRO A 106 4.89 12.77 -4.58
N LEU A 107 4.32 13.86 -5.12
CA LEU A 107 5.04 15.11 -5.33
C LEU A 107 5.39 15.79 -3.99
N THR A 108 4.48 15.77 -3.03
CA THR A 108 4.74 16.27 -1.66
C THR A 108 5.80 15.43 -0.95
N ILE A 109 5.79 14.11 -1.12
CA ILE A 109 6.83 13.24 -0.55
C ILE A 109 8.19 13.51 -1.22
N LEU A 110 8.25 13.62 -2.55
CA LEU A 110 9.49 13.92 -3.29
C LEU A 110 10.07 15.31 -2.95
N ARG A 111 9.22 16.30 -2.64
CA ARG A 111 9.67 17.60 -2.10
C ARG A 111 10.36 17.42 -0.75
N SER A 112 9.79 16.64 0.17
CA SER A 112 10.44 16.30 1.44
C SER A 112 11.81 15.64 1.23
N VAL A 113 11.94 14.72 0.27
CA VAL A 113 13.26 14.14 -0.08
C VAL A 113 14.24 15.24 -0.52
N ALA A 114 13.82 16.16 -1.39
CA ALA A 114 14.66 17.26 -1.88
C ALA A 114 15.09 18.23 -0.77
N ASP A 115 14.21 18.54 0.19
CA ASP A 115 14.52 19.37 1.36
C ASP A 115 15.56 18.68 2.26
N HIS A 116 15.40 17.38 2.52
CA HIS A 116 16.36 16.58 3.29
C HIS A 116 17.73 16.50 2.61
N VAL A 117 17.79 16.27 1.28
CA VAL A 117 19.03 16.26 0.51
C VAL A 117 19.69 17.65 0.51
N SER A 118 18.90 18.71 0.37
CA SER A 118 19.41 20.09 0.42
C SER A 118 20.02 20.41 1.79
N ALA A 119 19.33 20.08 2.89
CA ALA A 119 19.86 20.25 4.23
C ALA A 119 21.15 19.44 4.47
N ALA A 120 21.21 18.20 3.98
CA ALA A 120 22.40 17.36 4.06
C ALA A 120 23.60 17.89 3.24
N ALA A 121 23.34 18.62 2.14
CA ALA A 121 24.39 19.20 1.30
C ALA A 121 25.01 20.47 1.91
N TRP A 122 24.21 21.30 2.60
CA TRP A 122 24.66 22.60 3.14
C TRP A 122 25.17 22.57 4.58
N VAL A 123 24.74 21.60 5.41
CA VAL A 123 25.09 21.59 6.84
C VAL A 123 26.41 20.84 7.09
N GLU A 124 27.41 21.53 7.65
CA GLU A 124 28.71 20.94 7.96
C GLU A 124 28.64 19.84 9.05
N SER A 125 27.69 19.95 9.99
CA SER A 125 27.53 19.04 11.12
C SER A 125 27.26 17.59 10.69
N PRO A 126 28.13 16.61 11.01
CA PRO A 126 27.95 15.22 10.60
C PRO A 126 26.69 14.55 11.18
N CYS A 127 26.26 14.92 12.39
CA CYS A 127 25.04 14.35 12.98
C CYS A 127 23.79 14.81 12.23
N VAL A 128 23.72 16.09 11.85
CA VAL A 128 22.61 16.65 11.07
C VAL A 128 22.56 16.00 9.68
N ARG A 129 23.72 15.86 9.01
CA ARG A 129 23.78 15.17 7.71
C ARG A 129 23.28 13.73 7.76
N ASN A 130 23.61 12.98 8.82
CA ASN A 130 23.08 11.62 9.01
C ASN A 130 21.56 11.62 9.23
N THR A 131 21.02 12.50 10.09
CA THR A 131 19.57 12.59 10.32
C THR A 131 18.82 13.06 9.07
N CYS A 132 19.40 13.96 8.28
CA CYS A 132 18.82 14.39 7.01
C CYS A 132 18.83 13.26 5.98
N ALA A 133 19.91 12.48 5.88
CA ALA A 133 19.95 11.30 5.04
C ALA A 133 18.90 10.26 5.46
N ASP A 134 18.78 9.97 6.76
CA ASP A 134 17.74 9.06 7.29
C ASP A 134 16.32 9.54 6.92
N GLY A 135 16.00 10.82 7.14
CA GLY A 135 14.67 11.37 6.81
C GLY A 135 14.36 11.36 5.31
N GLY A 136 15.36 11.66 4.47
CA GLY A 136 15.22 11.57 3.01
C GLY A 136 14.98 10.13 2.53
N ILE A 137 15.62 9.14 3.15
CA ILE A 137 15.38 7.73 2.86
C ILE A 137 13.99 7.27 3.34
N LEU A 138 13.54 7.69 4.53
CA LEU A 138 12.19 7.39 5.01
C LEU A 138 11.10 7.94 4.07
N ALA A 139 11.29 9.15 3.54
CA ALA A 139 10.39 9.68 2.51
C ALA A 139 10.46 8.88 1.20
N LEU A 140 11.65 8.41 0.77
CA LEU A 140 11.76 7.51 -0.38
C LEU A 140 11.10 6.14 -0.16
N TYR A 141 11.00 5.64 1.07
CA TYR A 141 10.25 4.41 1.37
C TYR A 141 8.77 4.58 1.00
N GLU A 142 8.13 5.68 1.39
CA GLU A 142 6.73 5.92 1.01
C GLU A 142 6.55 5.99 -0.51
N VAL A 143 7.43 6.68 -1.25
CA VAL A 143 7.38 6.68 -2.73
C VAL A 143 7.58 5.27 -3.31
N THR A 144 8.45 4.46 -2.70
CA THR A 144 8.74 3.10 -3.18
C THR A 144 7.50 2.20 -3.11
N ARG A 145 6.71 2.32 -2.04
CA ARG A 145 5.48 1.53 -1.82
C ARG A 145 4.42 1.76 -2.88
N TRP A 146 4.48 2.91 -3.56
CA TRP A 146 3.51 3.28 -4.59
C TRP A 146 3.80 2.66 -5.96
N ILE A 147 5.05 2.28 -6.24
CA ILE A 147 5.46 1.82 -7.58
C ILE A 147 4.69 0.55 -7.98
N PRO A 148 4.60 -0.50 -7.14
CA PRO A 148 3.78 -1.68 -7.43
C PRO A 148 2.30 -1.35 -7.62
N THR A 149 1.73 -0.51 -6.73
CA THR A 149 0.32 -0.10 -6.76
C THR A 149 -0.03 0.59 -8.08
N TYR A 150 0.80 1.52 -8.57
CA TYR A 150 0.56 2.18 -9.84
C TYR A 150 0.73 1.27 -11.05
N GLN A 151 1.69 0.34 -11.04
CA GLN A 151 1.82 -0.65 -12.11
C GLN A 151 0.55 -1.51 -12.21
N GLN A 152 0.03 -1.95 -11.07
CA GLN A 152 -1.18 -2.75 -10.99
C GLN A 152 -2.43 -1.97 -11.45
N ILE A 153 -2.61 -0.71 -11.01
CA ILE A 153 -3.70 0.17 -11.49
C ILE A 153 -3.65 0.38 -13.01
N VAL A 154 -2.46 0.47 -13.61
CA VAL A 154 -2.30 0.59 -15.07
C VAL A 154 -2.76 -0.68 -15.80
N ILE A 155 -2.44 -1.87 -15.26
CA ILE A 155 -2.90 -3.16 -15.81
C ILE A 155 -4.43 -3.25 -15.70
N GLU A 156 -5.00 -3.02 -14.52
CA GLU A 156 -6.45 -3.05 -14.27
C GLU A 156 -7.21 -2.07 -15.17
N ARG A 157 -6.67 -0.85 -15.36
CA ARG A 157 -7.22 0.14 -16.30
C ARG A 157 -7.24 -0.40 -17.73
N ASP A 158 -6.16 -1.02 -18.19
CA ASP A 158 -6.05 -1.47 -19.57
C ASP A 158 -6.95 -2.68 -19.84
N GLU A 159 -7.13 -3.58 -18.86
CA GLU A 159 -8.16 -4.63 -18.91
C GLU A 159 -9.59 -4.05 -18.97
N LEU A 160 -9.89 -3.04 -18.14
CA LEU A 160 -11.20 -2.38 -18.14
C LEU A 160 -11.49 -1.64 -19.46
N LEU A 161 -10.46 -1.11 -20.13
CA LEU A 161 -10.58 -0.53 -21.47
C LEU A 161 -10.85 -1.60 -22.54
N GLN A 162 -10.24 -2.78 -22.45
CA GLN A 162 -10.53 -3.91 -23.34
C GLN A 162 -11.98 -4.40 -23.17
N ARG A 163 -12.42 -4.67 -21.93
CA ARG A 163 -13.80 -5.06 -21.63
C ARG A 163 -14.82 -4.03 -22.12
N ARG A 164 -14.51 -2.73 -21.99
CA ARG A 164 -15.35 -1.65 -22.54
C ARG A 164 -15.47 -1.75 -24.07
N ALA A 165 -14.37 -2.00 -24.78
CA ALA A 165 -14.39 -2.12 -26.24
C ALA A 165 -15.23 -3.32 -26.69
N GLU A 166 -15.07 -4.48 -26.03
CA GLU A 166 -15.89 -5.68 -26.27
C GLU A 166 -17.39 -5.37 -26.11
N TRP A 167 -17.76 -4.75 -24.99
CA TRP A 167 -19.15 -4.32 -24.71
C TRP A 167 -19.67 -3.27 -25.70
N GLU A 168 -18.80 -2.44 -26.27
CA GLU A 168 -19.19 -1.47 -27.30
C GLU A 168 -19.41 -2.15 -28.66
N GLU A 169 -18.65 -3.19 -29.03
CA GLU A 169 -18.92 -4.01 -30.22
C GLU A 169 -20.18 -4.88 -30.06
N GLU A 170 -20.35 -5.59 -28.93
CA GLU A 170 -21.58 -6.35 -28.63
C GLU A 170 -22.84 -5.46 -28.76
N ARG A 171 -22.73 -4.20 -28.31
CA ARG A 171 -23.83 -3.23 -28.43
C ARG A 171 -24.09 -2.76 -29.86
N LYS A 172 -23.09 -2.76 -30.75
CA LYS A 172 -23.29 -2.53 -32.19
C LYS A 172 -23.95 -3.73 -32.85
N GLU A 173 -23.46 -4.94 -32.59
CA GLU A 173 -24.08 -6.17 -33.10
C GLU A 173 -25.56 -6.29 -32.68
N LEU A 174 -25.87 -6.02 -31.40
CA LEU A 174 -27.25 -5.97 -30.90
C LEU A 174 -28.11 -4.84 -31.48
N LYS A 175 -27.50 -3.81 -32.08
CA LYS A 175 -28.20 -2.73 -32.79
C LYS A 175 -28.44 -3.14 -34.25
N GLU A 176 -27.45 -3.67 -34.95
CA GLU A 176 -27.57 -4.18 -36.31
C GLU A 176 -28.58 -5.35 -36.39
N LEU A 177 -28.56 -6.26 -35.41
CA LEU A 177 -29.53 -7.35 -35.28
C LEU A 177 -30.96 -6.87 -34.96
N ARG A 178 -31.13 -5.65 -34.44
CA ARG A 178 -32.44 -5.01 -34.29
C ARG A 178 -32.88 -4.38 -35.61
N GLU A 179 -32.03 -3.57 -36.23
CA GLU A 179 -32.29 -2.94 -37.53
C GLU A 179 -32.55 -3.97 -38.65
N MET A 180 -31.92 -5.15 -38.61
CA MET A 180 -32.23 -6.26 -39.51
C MET A 180 -33.61 -6.88 -39.20
N ARG A 181 -33.97 -7.06 -37.93
CA ARG A 181 -35.29 -7.58 -37.55
C ARG A 181 -36.42 -6.60 -37.87
N GLU A 182 -36.17 -5.30 -37.77
CA GLU A 182 -37.09 -4.23 -38.19
C GLU A 182 -37.30 -4.29 -39.71
N ARG A 183 -36.23 -4.34 -40.52
CA ARG A 183 -36.33 -4.52 -41.98
C ARG A 183 -37.09 -5.79 -42.38
N TRP A 184 -36.82 -6.92 -41.74
CA TRP A 184 -37.56 -8.18 -41.99
C TRP A 184 -39.04 -8.07 -41.58
N ALA A 185 -39.36 -7.31 -40.53
CA ALA A 185 -40.74 -7.05 -40.13
C ALA A 185 -41.44 -6.11 -41.13
N GLU A 186 -40.76 -5.10 -41.65
CA GLU A 186 -41.25 -4.21 -42.71
C GLU A 186 -41.54 -4.98 -44.00
N GLU A 187 -40.58 -5.77 -44.51
CA GLU A 187 -40.77 -6.63 -45.69
C GLU A 187 -41.94 -7.60 -45.51
N ARG A 188 -42.05 -8.26 -44.34
CA ARG A 188 -43.18 -9.14 -44.01
C ARG A 188 -44.50 -8.37 -43.98
N ASN A 189 -44.54 -7.19 -43.39
CA ASN A 189 -45.75 -6.37 -43.30
C ASN A 189 -46.18 -5.87 -44.68
N GLU A 190 -45.24 -5.49 -45.55
CA GLU A 190 -45.54 -5.12 -46.93
C GLU A 190 -46.12 -6.31 -47.71
N LEU A 191 -45.54 -7.51 -47.55
CA LEU A 191 -46.03 -8.72 -48.20
C LEU A 191 -47.44 -9.10 -47.73
N ILE A 192 -47.74 -8.94 -46.44
CA ILE A 192 -49.09 -9.11 -45.88
C ILE A 192 -50.05 -8.06 -46.47
N ALA A 193 -49.67 -6.79 -46.52
CA ALA A 193 -50.50 -5.73 -47.10
C ALA A 193 -50.82 -5.98 -48.58
N ARG A 194 -49.84 -6.47 -49.37
CA ARG A 194 -50.07 -6.89 -50.77
C ARG A 194 -51.01 -8.09 -50.87
N MET A 195 -50.89 -9.08 -49.97
CA MET A 195 -51.81 -10.23 -49.91
C MET A 195 -53.24 -9.83 -49.55
N ASP A 196 -53.41 -8.90 -48.60
CA ASP A 196 -54.72 -8.42 -48.19
C ASP A 196 -55.36 -7.52 -49.26
N GLN A 197 -54.57 -6.73 -50.02
CA GLN A 197 -55.05 -6.06 -51.24
C GLN A 197 -55.55 -7.06 -52.29
N ILE A 198 -54.82 -8.16 -52.52
CA ILE A 198 -55.26 -9.21 -53.46
C ILE A 198 -56.56 -9.86 -52.96
N ARG A 199 -56.67 -10.22 -51.68
CA ARG A 199 -57.92 -10.76 -51.10
C ARG A 199 -59.09 -9.78 -51.20
N ALA A 200 -58.85 -8.50 -50.95
CA ALA A 200 -59.86 -7.46 -51.11
C ALA A 200 -60.34 -7.35 -52.57
N SER A 201 -59.42 -7.45 -53.54
CA SER A 201 -59.79 -7.44 -54.97
C SER A 201 -60.67 -8.63 -55.36
N TYR A 202 -60.37 -9.84 -54.86
CA TYR A 202 -61.21 -11.03 -55.03
C TYR A 202 -62.58 -10.92 -54.36
N ALA A 203 -62.68 -10.20 -53.24
CA ALA A 203 -63.96 -9.98 -52.54
C ALA A 203 -64.88 -8.98 -53.26
N VAL A 204 -64.31 -8.06 -54.06
CA VAL A 204 -65.06 -7.07 -54.85
C VAL A 204 -65.41 -7.60 -56.24
N THR A 205 -64.52 -8.37 -56.86
CA THR A 205 -64.74 -9.04 -58.14
C THR A 205 -64.27 -10.50 -58.06
N PRO A 206 -65.18 -11.48 -57.88
CA PRO A 206 -64.82 -12.88 -58.01
C PRO A 206 -64.40 -13.17 -59.46
N PRO A 207 -63.44 -14.09 -59.69
CA PRO A 207 -63.14 -14.56 -61.04
C PRO A 207 -64.37 -15.25 -61.64
N PRO A 208 -64.49 -15.34 -62.98
CA PRO A 208 -65.55 -16.11 -63.60
C PRO A 208 -65.48 -17.56 -63.09
N VAL A 209 -66.60 -18.04 -62.58
CA VAL A 209 -66.75 -19.43 -62.14
C VAL A 209 -66.95 -20.28 -63.39
N ASP A 210 -65.87 -20.85 -63.91
CA ASP A 210 -65.99 -22.00 -64.81
C ASP A 210 -66.57 -23.17 -63.99
N GLU A 211 -67.73 -23.67 -64.43
CA GLU A 211 -68.46 -24.75 -63.76
C GLU A 211 -67.62 -26.04 -63.66
N PRO A 212 -67.81 -26.86 -62.60
CA PRO A 212 -67.07 -28.09 -62.45
C PRO A 212 -67.44 -29.09 -63.55
N LEU A 213 -66.47 -29.46 -64.39
CA LEU A 213 -66.54 -30.61 -65.29
C LEU A 213 -66.57 -31.93 -64.51
N SER A 214 -67.67 -32.17 -63.81
CA SER A 214 -67.99 -33.48 -63.25
C SER A 214 -68.66 -34.34 -64.32
N ALA A 215 -68.23 -35.61 -64.40
CA ALA A 215 -68.69 -36.66 -65.30
C ALA A 215 -68.32 -36.56 -66.80
N ARG A 216 -67.11 -37.06 -67.13
CA ARG A 216 -66.98 -37.98 -68.29
C ARG A 216 -65.96 -39.11 -68.06
N THR A 217 -66.52 -40.28 -67.74
CA THR A 217 -66.05 -41.63 -68.09
C THR A 217 -64.64 -42.10 -67.69
N SER A 218 -64.60 -42.92 -66.64
CA SER A 218 -64.02 -44.28 -66.64
C SER A 218 -62.89 -44.62 -67.63
N GLY A 219 -61.68 -44.83 -67.09
CA GLY A 219 -60.58 -45.47 -67.81
C GLY A 219 -59.44 -45.86 -66.86
N THR A 220 -59.21 -47.17 -66.76
CA THR A 220 -57.97 -47.87 -66.33
C THR A 220 -56.71 -47.04 -66.65
N GLU A 221 -55.72 -46.88 -65.78
CA GLU A 221 -54.90 -47.94 -65.17
C GLU A 221 -54.35 -47.61 -63.77
N ARG A 222 -54.03 -48.69 -63.03
CA ARG A 222 -53.43 -48.66 -61.70
C ARG A 222 -51.98 -49.11 -61.81
N LEU A 223 -51.02 -48.19 -61.68
CA LEU A 223 -49.58 -48.49 -61.58
C LEU A 223 -48.94 -47.67 -60.45
N PRO A 224 -47.85 -48.15 -59.82
CA PRO A 224 -47.84 -48.25 -58.36
C PRO A 224 -47.05 -47.15 -57.64
N ILE A 225 -47.47 -46.89 -56.41
CA ILE A 225 -46.67 -46.19 -55.40
C ILE A 225 -45.46 -47.09 -55.06
N PRO A 226 -44.21 -46.59 -55.11
CA PRO A 226 -43.06 -47.36 -54.67
C PRO A 226 -43.10 -47.54 -53.15
N SER A 227 -43.16 -48.79 -52.70
CA SER A 227 -43.02 -49.16 -51.29
C SER A 227 -41.57 -48.89 -50.86
N VAL A 228 -41.38 -48.02 -49.87
CA VAL A 228 -40.08 -47.80 -49.24
C VAL A 228 -40.02 -48.63 -47.97
N ASP A 229 -39.58 -49.87 -48.10
CA ASP A 229 -39.07 -50.67 -46.99
C ASP A 229 -38.03 -51.68 -47.49
N ASP A 230 -37.02 -51.87 -46.65
CA ASP A 230 -35.96 -52.90 -46.67
C ASP A 230 -34.89 -52.87 -47.78
N MET A 231 -33.83 -52.10 -47.53
CA MET A 231 -32.43 -52.59 -47.58
C MET A 231 -31.62 -51.81 -46.53
N GLY A 232 -31.43 -52.41 -45.36
CA GLY A 232 -30.73 -51.78 -44.23
C GLY A 232 -29.20 -51.86 -44.25
N THR A 233 -28.58 -51.17 -43.29
CA THR A 233 -27.14 -51.20 -42.90
C THR A 233 -26.19 -50.55 -43.94
N GLN A 234 -25.20 -49.69 -43.65
CA GLN A 234 -24.45 -49.29 -42.43
C GLN A 234 -24.02 -47.80 -42.56
N SER A 235 -23.63 -47.01 -41.53
CA SER A 235 -23.74 -47.07 -40.05
C SER A 235 -23.23 -45.73 -39.45
N SER A 236 -23.52 -45.45 -38.16
CA SER A 236 -22.82 -44.50 -37.26
C SER A 236 -22.82 -42.98 -37.56
N GLY A 237 -23.47 -42.20 -36.69
CA GLY A 237 -23.19 -40.76 -36.54
C GLY A 237 -24.31 -39.94 -35.89
N GLY A 238 -24.60 -40.17 -34.61
CA GLY A 238 -25.70 -39.48 -33.92
C GLY A 238 -25.43 -38.00 -33.63
N CYS A 239 -26.47 -37.17 -33.82
CA CYS A 239 -26.63 -35.88 -33.16
C CYS A 239 -28.06 -35.82 -32.64
N GLU A 240 -28.27 -36.30 -31.41
CA GLU A 240 -29.57 -36.20 -30.75
C GLU A 240 -29.83 -34.75 -30.32
N LEU A 241 -31.00 -34.29 -30.70
CA LEU A 241 -31.55 -32.99 -30.35
C LEU A 241 -32.24 -33.15 -29.00
N LEU A 242 -31.64 -32.62 -27.93
CA LEU A 242 -32.27 -32.58 -26.60
C LEU A 242 -32.79 -31.18 -26.27
N GLU A 243 -34.05 -31.23 -25.86
CA GLU A 243 -34.94 -30.18 -25.40
C GLU A 243 -34.30 -29.16 -24.44
N LEU A 244 -34.59 -27.87 -24.66
CA LEU A 244 -34.57 -26.85 -23.61
C LEU A 244 -35.90 -26.10 -23.59
N THR A 245 -36.90 -26.79 -23.07
CA THR A 245 -38.18 -26.22 -22.66
C THR A 245 -38.04 -25.43 -21.36
N GLY A 246 -38.10 -24.10 -21.47
CA GLY A 246 -38.55 -23.20 -20.41
C GLY A 246 -37.56 -22.89 -19.27
N LEU A 247 -37.34 -21.58 -19.05
CA LEU A 247 -37.59 -20.91 -17.75
C LEU A 247 -37.28 -19.40 -17.88
N PHE A 248 -38.23 -18.65 -18.45
CA PHE A 248 -38.33 -17.19 -18.21
C PHE A 248 -39.44 -16.95 -17.18
N PRO A 249 -39.14 -16.47 -15.96
CA PRO A 249 -40.12 -15.84 -15.10
C PRO A 249 -40.14 -14.33 -15.36
N LEU A 250 -41.16 -13.85 -16.09
CA LEU A 250 -41.46 -12.41 -16.16
C LEU A 250 -42.51 -12.04 -15.11
N SER A 251 -42.11 -11.11 -14.23
CA SER A 251 -42.96 -10.16 -13.49
C SER A 251 -43.98 -10.69 -12.46
N GLY A 252 -43.90 -10.13 -11.26
CA GLY A 252 -44.93 -10.23 -10.22
C GLY A 252 -44.90 -8.99 -9.34
N ALA A 253 -45.79 -8.03 -9.62
CA ALA A 253 -45.87 -6.78 -8.86
C ALA A 253 -46.49 -6.97 -7.48
N ARG A 254 -45.92 -6.31 -6.47
CA ARG A 254 -46.60 -5.77 -5.28
C ARG A 254 -45.72 -4.74 -4.58
#